data_AF-A0A815WUB6-F1
#
_entry.id   AF-A0A815WUB6-F1
#
_cell.length_a   1.000
_cell.length_b   1.000
_cell.length_c   1.000
_cell.angle_alpha   90.00
_cell.angle_beta   90.00
_cell.angle_gamma   90.00
#
_symmetry.space_group_name_H-M   'P 1'
#
loop_
_entity.id
_entity.type
_entity.pdbx_description
1 polymer ?
#
loop_
_entity_poly.entity_id
_entity_poly.type
_entity_poly.pdbx_seq_one_letter_code
_entity_poly.pdbx_strand_id
1 'polypeptide(L)'
;MLYIVILLIGLCTPSEELFGGASLQDYIDSFVDAAKYKIEGKLSLNDSSIGQIWSFFKSKYGRAYSSIEEEKQRLRIFRDHLFYIVESNLERLSTFELELNDFADWTMEEFNSLKKGLIPSTSARRELIEDDKDHSIRRSSKKLSQHHYHVKRLKRNWNRRRIKNKRFLLDWFRDLIHGNNKPGQPVTIFDWRTKIAISSVKNQLKCGCCYALATATIMETLYAMKTNSTTVIEFSAQQIIDCSSNGNNGCRGGNFPPSVQYLSGQGGKIATEASYPFATQKQTCKINGLNEVQLGNIQYGEIPEGDEKTMAEALVNYGPLFIGLDAESRLFMFYKSGVLQIKNCPTHRKDMDHAMVVVGYGYDNALKMPYWIIKNSWGTKWGEHGYLRLAKDSGNMCGVASMAFYGKLT
;
A
#
# COMPACT_ATOMS: atom_id res chain seq x y z
N MET A 1 -38.60 22.86 -44.89
CA MET A 1 -39.74 22.01 -44.47
C MET A 1 -39.18 21.02 -43.47
N LEU A 2 -39.36 21.32 -42.19
CA LEU A 2 -40.27 20.60 -41.28
C LEU A 2 -39.67 19.26 -40.83
N TYR A 3 -39.47 18.90 -39.57
CA TYR A 3 -39.74 19.45 -38.22
C TYR A 3 -39.10 18.41 -37.25
N ILE A 4 -38.39 18.79 -36.17
CA ILE A 4 -38.89 18.82 -34.77
C ILE A 4 -39.27 17.42 -34.24
N VAL A 5 -38.86 16.89 -33.07
CA VAL A 5 -38.11 17.28 -31.88
C VAL A 5 -37.93 15.97 -31.09
N ILE A 6 -36.79 15.75 -30.41
CA ILE A 6 -36.74 15.41 -28.97
C ILE A 6 -35.34 15.84 -28.50
N LEU A 7 -35.33 16.95 -27.76
CA LEU A 7 -34.31 17.33 -26.80
C LEU A 7 -34.65 16.58 -25.50
N LEU A 8 -33.67 15.96 -24.84
CA LEU A 8 -33.36 16.10 -23.41
C LEU A 8 -32.45 14.95 -22.92
N ILE A 9 -31.49 15.31 -22.06
CA ILE A 9 -30.45 14.48 -21.39
C ILE A 9 -29.29 14.14 -22.34
N GLY A 10 -28.04 14.52 -22.17
CA GLY A 10 -27.28 14.95 -20.99
C GLY A 10 -25.92 14.25 -21.08
N LEU A 11 -24.85 15.03 -20.91
CA LEU A 11 -23.46 14.61 -20.67
C LEU A 11 -22.59 14.22 -21.88
N CYS A 12 -21.49 14.96 -21.98
CA CYS A 12 -20.24 14.63 -22.64
C CYS A 12 -19.93 13.13 -22.69
N THR A 13 -19.68 12.64 -23.90
CA THR A 13 -18.65 11.64 -24.16
C THR A 13 -17.71 12.25 -25.21
N PRO A 14 -16.40 12.38 -24.98
CA PRO A 14 -15.48 12.61 -26.09
C PRO A 14 -15.53 11.33 -26.93
N SER A 15 -16.03 11.48 -28.16
CA SER A 15 -16.16 10.42 -29.13
C SER A 15 -14.79 9.85 -29.50
N GLU A 16 -14.76 8.53 -29.70
CA GLU A 16 -13.66 7.72 -30.22
C GLU A 16 -13.28 8.06 -31.68
N GLU A 17 -13.63 9.24 -32.20
CA GLU A 17 -13.56 9.54 -33.64
C GLU A 17 -12.33 10.35 -34.09
N LEU A 18 -11.29 10.49 -33.27
CA LEU A 18 -10.05 11.18 -33.69
C LEU A 18 -8.84 10.27 -33.97
N PHE A 19 -8.88 8.97 -33.68
CA PHE A 19 -7.66 8.13 -33.70
C PHE A 19 -7.85 6.67 -34.13
N GLY A 20 -8.67 6.40 -35.16
CA GLY A 20 -8.65 5.10 -35.87
C GLY A 20 -8.80 3.83 -35.01
N GLY A 21 -9.44 3.92 -33.84
CA GLY A 21 -9.72 2.78 -32.96
C GLY A 21 -8.52 2.22 -32.16
N ALA A 22 -7.33 2.83 -32.20
CA ALA A 22 -6.16 2.33 -31.45
C ALA A 22 -6.06 2.95 -30.05
N SER A 23 -5.75 2.13 -29.03
CA SER A 23 -5.55 2.58 -27.66
C SER A 23 -4.16 3.22 -27.46
N LEU A 24 -3.97 3.99 -26.38
CA LEU A 24 -2.65 4.53 -26.01
C LEU A 24 -1.57 3.45 -25.89
N GLN A 25 -1.96 2.28 -25.37
CA GLN A 25 -1.03 1.17 -25.21
C GLN A 25 -0.59 0.65 -26.58
N ASP A 26 -1.49 0.59 -27.57
CA ASP A 26 -1.14 0.18 -28.94
C ASP A 26 -0.17 1.17 -29.60
N TYR A 27 -0.35 2.47 -29.35
CA TYR A 27 0.60 3.50 -29.79
C TYR A 27 1.96 3.36 -29.09
N ILE A 28 1.98 3.10 -27.79
CA ILE A 28 3.20 2.87 -27.02
C ILE A 28 3.91 1.59 -27.48
N ASP A 29 3.18 0.50 -27.74
CA ASP A 29 3.74 -0.79 -28.14
C ASP A 29 4.31 -0.73 -29.56
N SER A 30 3.56 -0.14 -30.51
CA SER A 30 4.05 0.17 -31.86
C SER A 30 5.30 1.06 -31.82
N PHE A 31 5.34 2.00 -30.89
CA PHE A 31 6.47 2.90 -30.67
C PHE A 31 7.69 2.21 -30.04
N VAL A 32 7.47 1.32 -29.08
CA VAL A 32 8.50 0.46 -28.47
C VAL A 32 9.10 -0.45 -29.53
N ASP A 33 8.27 -1.01 -30.41
CA ASP A 33 8.73 -1.83 -31.54
C ASP A 33 9.52 -1.02 -32.58
N ALA A 34 9.13 0.22 -32.85
CA ALA A 34 9.92 1.14 -33.67
C ALA A 34 11.25 1.53 -32.99
N ALA A 35 11.27 1.71 -31.67
CA ALA A 35 12.44 2.07 -30.89
C ALA A 35 13.45 0.91 -30.71
N LYS A 36 12.99 -0.34 -30.82
CA LYS A 36 13.85 -1.54 -30.88
C LYS A 36 14.78 -1.55 -32.12
N TYR A 37 14.48 -0.79 -33.16
CA TYR A 37 15.26 -0.70 -34.40
C TYR A 37 15.85 0.70 -34.67
N LYS A 38 16.92 1.10 -33.95
CA LYS A 38 18.00 1.97 -34.47
C LYS A 38 19.18 2.03 -33.49
N ILE A 39 20.31 1.39 -33.83
CA ILE A 39 21.55 2.00 -34.39
C ILE A 39 22.15 3.08 -33.46
N GLU A 40 23.33 2.78 -32.92
CA GLU A 40 24.27 3.74 -32.31
C GLU A 40 23.88 4.43 -30.98
N GLY A 41 23.18 3.71 -30.09
CA GLY A 41 23.37 3.93 -28.65
C GLY A 41 22.72 5.18 -28.03
N LYS A 42 21.71 5.78 -28.66
CA LYS A 42 20.76 6.68 -27.98
C LYS A 42 19.35 6.48 -28.53
N LEU A 43 18.41 6.11 -27.67
CA LEU A 43 16.98 6.09 -27.98
C LEU A 43 16.58 7.51 -28.40
N SER A 44 16.30 7.75 -29.69
CA SER A 44 15.84 9.06 -30.17
C SER A 44 14.37 8.97 -30.60
N LEU A 45 13.47 9.48 -29.76
CA LEU A 45 12.05 9.54 -30.06
C LEU A 45 11.76 10.78 -30.93
N ASN A 46 11.00 10.60 -32.02
CA ASN A 46 10.59 11.71 -32.90
C ASN A 46 9.60 12.64 -32.16
N ASP A 47 9.82 13.95 -32.23
CA ASP A 47 8.99 14.97 -31.58
C ASP A 47 7.51 14.90 -32.03
N SER A 48 7.25 14.46 -33.27
CA SER A 48 5.88 14.26 -33.78
C SER A 48 5.11 13.17 -33.02
N SER A 49 5.77 12.03 -32.72
CA SER A 49 5.16 10.93 -31.98
C SER A 49 4.93 11.29 -30.51
N ILE A 50 5.89 11.98 -29.88
CA ILE A 50 5.72 12.48 -28.51
C ILE A 50 4.51 13.44 -28.43
N GLY A 51 4.34 14.31 -29.43
CA GLY A 51 3.20 15.23 -29.49
C GLY A 51 1.84 14.52 -29.54
N GLN A 52 1.74 13.41 -30.27
CA GLN A 52 0.51 12.61 -30.34
C GLN A 52 0.21 11.92 -29.00
N ILE A 53 1.22 11.27 -28.40
CA ILE A 53 1.08 10.60 -27.10
C ILE A 53 0.71 11.63 -26.02
N TRP A 54 1.30 12.84 -26.06
CA TRP A 54 0.96 13.94 -25.15
C TRP A 54 -0.50 14.38 -25.31
N SER A 55 -0.96 14.58 -26.55
CA SER A 55 -2.35 14.95 -26.83
C SER A 55 -3.34 13.91 -26.28
N PHE A 56 -3.04 12.63 -26.50
CA PHE A 56 -3.83 11.55 -25.96
C PHE A 56 -3.81 11.54 -24.43
N PHE A 57 -2.63 11.67 -23.80
CA PHE A 57 -2.49 11.72 -22.35
C PHE A 57 -3.37 12.82 -21.75
N LYS A 58 -3.31 14.03 -22.32
CA LYS A 58 -4.15 15.15 -21.87
C LYS A 58 -5.64 14.83 -21.99
N SER A 59 -6.06 14.21 -23.09
CA SER A 59 -7.44 13.79 -23.28
C SER A 59 -7.88 12.74 -22.26
N LYS A 60 -7.11 11.66 -22.09
CA LYS A 60 -7.41 10.54 -21.18
C LYS A 60 -7.52 10.97 -19.71
N TYR A 61 -6.66 11.90 -19.29
CA TYR A 61 -6.58 12.35 -17.89
C TYR A 61 -7.16 13.76 -17.67
N GLY A 62 -7.88 14.31 -18.65
CA GLY A 62 -8.55 15.60 -18.55
C GLY A 62 -7.62 16.76 -18.20
N ARG A 63 -6.40 16.78 -18.76
CA ARG A 63 -5.40 17.80 -18.44
C ARG A 63 -5.66 19.10 -19.16
N ALA A 64 -5.69 20.18 -18.37
CA ALA A 64 -5.67 21.55 -18.84
C ALA A 64 -4.68 22.34 -17.97
N TYR A 65 -3.86 23.17 -18.60
CA TYR A 65 -2.81 23.95 -17.94
C TYR A 65 -3.16 25.43 -18.00
N SER A 66 -2.75 26.17 -16.98
CA SER A 66 -3.10 27.59 -16.81
C SER A 66 -2.39 28.50 -17.82
N SER A 67 -1.23 28.08 -18.32
CA SER A 67 -0.43 28.82 -19.29
C SER A 67 0.32 27.91 -20.26
N ILE A 68 0.77 28.49 -21.37
CA ILE A 68 1.63 27.82 -22.35
C ILE A 68 2.97 27.42 -21.71
N GLU A 69 3.48 28.25 -20.79
CA GLU A 69 4.71 28.01 -20.05
C GLU A 69 4.57 26.79 -19.13
N GLU A 70 3.45 26.68 -18.41
CA GLU A 70 3.15 25.50 -17.60
C GLU A 70 3.03 24.25 -18.48
N GLU A 71 2.29 24.32 -19.60
CA GLU A 71 2.15 23.19 -20.51
C GLU A 71 3.52 22.73 -21.06
N LYS A 72 4.40 23.67 -21.43
CA LYS A 72 5.77 23.35 -21.88
C LYS A 72 6.60 22.69 -20.79
N GLN A 73 6.41 23.07 -19.53
CA GLN A 73 7.09 22.42 -18.40
C GLN A 73 6.55 21.01 -18.17
N ARG A 74 5.22 20.84 -18.18
CA ARG A 74 4.53 19.57 -18.01
C ARG A 74 4.88 18.58 -19.11
N LEU A 75 4.95 19.03 -20.36
CA LEU A 75 5.41 18.22 -21.49
C LEU A 75 6.87 17.76 -21.32
N ARG A 76 7.76 18.57 -20.75
CA ARG A 76 9.16 18.16 -20.49
C ARG A 76 9.22 17.04 -19.45
N ILE A 77 8.46 17.16 -18.37
CA ILE A 77 8.36 16.13 -17.33
C ILE A 77 7.77 14.84 -17.91
N PHE A 78 6.65 14.96 -18.63
CA PHE A 78 6.02 13.85 -19.32
C PHE A 78 6.97 13.13 -20.27
N ARG A 79 7.76 13.88 -21.05
CA ARG A 79 8.77 13.32 -21.96
C ARG A 79 9.79 12.51 -21.16
N ASP A 80 10.39 13.07 -20.10
CA ASP A 80 11.35 12.36 -19.25
C ASP A 80 10.79 11.03 -18.71
N HIS A 81 9.55 11.05 -18.23
CA HIS A 81 8.88 9.85 -17.73
C HIS A 81 8.58 8.82 -18.81
N LEU A 82 8.13 9.26 -19.99
CA LEU A 82 7.92 8.36 -21.13
C LEU A 82 9.22 7.66 -21.53
N PHE A 83 10.34 8.39 -21.60
CA PHE A 83 11.66 7.79 -21.87
C PHE A 83 12.04 6.77 -20.79
N TYR A 84 11.89 7.14 -19.52
CA TYR A 84 12.20 6.25 -18.39
C TYR A 84 11.39 4.94 -18.43
N ILE A 85 10.09 5.04 -18.72
CA ILE A 85 9.18 3.87 -18.83
C ILE A 85 9.61 2.97 -19.99
N VAL A 86 9.86 3.57 -21.16
CA VAL A 86 10.26 2.82 -22.36
C VAL A 86 11.59 2.12 -22.15
N GLU A 87 12.60 2.82 -21.62
CA GLU A 87 13.90 2.22 -21.29
C GLU A 87 13.75 1.08 -20.28
N SER A 88 12.98 1.28 -19.21
CA SER A 88 12.75 0.26 -18.18
C SER A 88 12.04 -0.99 -18.72
N ASN A 89 11.07 -0.81 -19.62
CA ASN A 89 10.34 -1.93 -20.24
C ASN A 89 11.16 -2.63 -21.35
N LEU A 90 12.09 -1.91 -22.00
CA LEU A 90 13.01 -2.46 -23.01
C LEU A 90 14.14 -3.28 -22.38
N GLU A 91 14.51 -2.99 -21.14
CA GLU A 91 15.31 -3.90 -20.31
C GLU A 91 14.46 -5.15 -20.01
N ARG A 92 14.40 -6.09 -20.98
CA ARG A 92 13.62 -7.36 -20.98
C ARG A 92 13.97 -8.36 -19.85
N LEU A 93 14.47 -7.87 -18.73
CA LEU A 93 14.79 -8.58 -17.49
C LEU A 93 13.86 -8.19 -16.33
N SER A 94 12.88 -7.31 -16.55
CA SER A 94 11.99 -6.85 -15.47
C SER A 94 10.93 -7.90 -15.14
N THR A 95 10.77 -8.18 -13.84
CA THR A 95 9.69 -9.02 -13.31
C THR A 95 8.35 -8.28 -13.25
N PHE A 96 8.29 -7.07 -13.81
CA PHE A 96 7.19 -6.13 -13.76
C PHE A 96 7.19 -5.24 -15.01
N GLU A 97 6.07 -4.57 -15.25
CA GLU A 97 5.86 -3.62 -16.35
C GLU A 97 5.49 -2.25 -15.79
N LEU A 98 5.94 -1.20 -16.47
CA LEU A 98 5.55 0.18 -16.18
C LEU A 98 4.59 0.73 -17.24
N GLU A 99 3.73 1.67 -16.86
CA GLU A 99 2.88 2.41 -17.80
C GLU A 99 2.78 3.90 -17.48
N LEU A 100 2.42 4.68 -18.50
CA LEU A 100 1.97 6.05 -18.29
C LEU A 100 0.64 6.05 -17.55
N ASN A 101 0.62 6.71 -16.39
CA ASN A 101 -0.57 6.89 -15.59
C ASN A 101 -0.83 8.37 -15.30
N ASP A 102 -1.80 8.66 -14.43
CA ASP A 102 -2.21 10.04 -14.11
C ASP A 102 -1.03 10.89 -13.57
N PHE A 103 0.02 10.28 -13.04
CA PHE A 103 1.18 11.01 -12.52
C PHE A 103 2.23 11.37 -13.57
N ALA A 104 2.03 11.03 -14.85
CA ALA A 104 3.07 11.18 -15.86
C ALA A 104 3.56 12.63 -16.07
N ASP A 105 2.74 13.64 -15.78
CA ASP A 105 3.11 15.06 -15.87
C ASP A 105 3.49 15.70 -14.53
N TRP A 106 3.62 14.91 -13.46
CA TRP A 106 3.96 15.38 -12.11
C TRP A 106 5.46 15.35 -11.88
N THR A 107 6.01 16.31 -11.15
CA THR A 107 7.38 16.20 -10.65
C THR A 107 7.48 15.12 -9.57
N MET A 108 8.68 14.60 -9.32
CA MET A 108 8.90 13.72 -8.18
C MET A 108 8.55 14.39 -6.85
N GLU A 109 8.71 15.71 -6.72
CA GLU A 109 8.31 16.45 -5.51
C GLU A 109 6.79 16.47 -5.32
N GLU A 110 6.04 16.74 -6.41
CA GLU A 110 4.57 16.70 -6.40
C GLU A 110 4.06 15.30 -6.06
N PHE A 111 4.63 14.27 -6.69
CA PHE A 111 4.30 12.87 -6.40
C PHE A 111 4.65 12.52 -4.94
N ASN A 112 5.85 12.91 -4.50
CA ASN A 112 6.33 12.64 -3.15
C ASN A 112 5.53 13.38 -2.06
N SER A 113 4.76 14.42 -2.41
CA SER A 113 3.86 15.08 -1.47
C SER A 113 2.62 14.24 -1.11
N LEU A 114 2.17 13.36 -2.02
CA LEU A 114 1.00 12.49 -1.80
C LEU A 114 1.25 11.40 -0.76
N LYS A 115 2.48 10.88 -0.76
CA LYS A 115 2.97 9.80 0.09
C LYS A 115 3.56 10.31 1.41
N LYS A 116 3.30 11.55 1.85
CA LYS A 116 3.66 12.00 3.21
C LYS A 116 2.54 11.75 4.22
N GLY A 117 1.65 10.81 3.89
CA GLY A 117 0.49 10.50 4.71
C GLY A 117 0.80 9.56 5.88
N LEU A 118 1.94 8.87 5.88
CA LEU A 118 2.39 8.12 7.04
C LEU A 118 3.31 8.98 7.90
N ILE A 119 3.04 8.99 9.21
CA ILE A 119 3.96 9.52 10.21
C ILE A 119 4.52 8.32 10.97
N PRO A 120 5.78 7.91 10.73
CA PRO A 120 6.41 6.86 11.51
C PRO A 120 6.43 7.24 12.99
N SER A 121 5.71 6.48 13.83
CA SER A 121 5.84 6.66 15.28
C SER A 121 7.28 6.31 15.67
N THR A 122 8.00 7.28 16.22
CA THR A 122 9.33 7.12 16.80
C THR A 122 9.28 6.58 18.24
N SER A 123 8.09 6.36 18.81
CA SER A 123 7.91 6.41 20.28
C SER A 123 6.95 5.41 20.90
N ALA A 124 6.56 4.30 20.26
CA ALA A 124 5.79 3.24 20.94
C ALA A 124 6.50 2.63 22.17
N ARG A 125 7.78 2.97 22.41
CA ARG A 125 8.58 2.52 23.57
C ARG A 125 8.77 3.56 24.68
N ARG A 126 8.27 4.81 24.56
CA ARG A 126 8.57 5.88 25.55
C ARG A 126 7.44 6.29 26.50
N GLU A 127 6.20 5.81 26.32
CA GLU A 127 5.06 6.24 27.16
C GLU A 127 4.50 5.15 28.11
N LEU A 128 5.36 4.23 28.59
CA LEU A 128 4.99 3.29 29.66
C LEU A 128 5.96 3.30 30.86
N ILE A 129 6.79 4.34 31.02
CA ILE A 129 7.62 4.52 32.23
C ILE A 129 7.65 6.01 32.60
N GLU A 130 6.54 6.54 33.08
CA GLU A 130 6.54 7.65 34.04
C GLU A 130 5.34 7.47 34.96
N ASP A 131 5.50 6.60 35.96
CA ASP A 131 4.78 6.67 37.24
C ASP A 131 5.53 5.76 38.23
N ASP A 132 6.69 6.23 38.68
CA ASP A 132 7.10 6.16 40.09
C ASP A 132 8.40 6.96 40.26
N LYS A 133 8.29 8.23 40.68
CA LYS A 133 9.41 9.01 41.19
C LYS A 133 9.16 9.21 42.68
N ASP A 134 9.71 8.32 43.51
CA ASP A 134 10.05 8.66 44.88
C ASP A 134 11.51 8.32 45.20
N HIS A 135 12.09 9.20 45.98
CA HIS A 135 13.50 9.43 46.27
C HIS A 135 14.19 8.26 46.97
N SER A 136 15.45 7.97 46.58
CA SER A 136 16.65 8.30 47.40
C SER A 136 17.87 7.36 47.17
N ILE A 137 19.07 7.98 47.29
CA ILE A 137 20.39 7.40 47.61
C ILE A 137 21.32 6.90 46.47
N ARG A 138 22.15 7.85 46.01
CA ARG A 138 23.62 7.82 45.77
C ARG A 138 24.38 6.48 46.01
N ARG A 139 25.19 6.01 45.04
CA ARG A 139 26.68 6.19 44.96
C ARG A 139 27.39 5.29 43.91
N SER A 140 28.41 5.93 43.30
CA SER A 140 29.72 5.44 42.82
C SER A 140 29.86 4.58 41.54
N SER A 141 30.57 5.19 40.58
CA SER A 141 31.32 4.61 39.46
C SER A 141 32.36 3.56 39.86
N LYS A 142 32.55 2.53 39.02
CA LYS A 142 33.86 1.92 38.72
C LYS A 142 33.85 1.07 37.43
N LYS A 143 34.69 1.50 36.47
CA LYS A 143 35.53 0.76 35.50
C LYS A 143 34.94 -0.33 34.57
N LEU A 144 34.87 0.05 33.28
CA LEU A 144 35.44 -0.55 32.05
C LEU A 144 35.79 -2.06 31.96
N SER A 145 35.19 -2.69 30.93
CA SER A 145 35.79 -3.56 29.89
C SER A 145 35.41 -5.07 29.84
N GLN A 146 35.14 -5.49 28.59
CA GLN A 146 35.17 -6.83 27.98
C GLN A 146 33.92 -7.74 27.97
N HIS A 147 33.24 -7.68 26.83
CA HIS A 147 32.90 -8.77 25.90
C HIS A 147 32.27 -10.09 26.39
N HIS A 148 31.05 -10.32 25.88
CA HIS A 148 30.43 -11.59 25.44
C HIS A 148 30.25 -12.77 26.43
N TYR A 149 29.12 -13.47 26.19
CA TYR A 149 28.77 -14.82 26.67
C TYR A 149 27.98 -14.91 27.99
N HIS A 150 26.65 -15.10 27.92
CA HIS A 150 26.02 -16.42 28.10
C HIS A 150 24.50 -16.35 28.30
N VAL A 151 23.75 -16.59 27.22
CA VAL A 151 22.38 -17.13 27.29
C VAL A 151 22.48 -18.61 27.67
N LYS A 152 22.55 -18.89 28.97
CA LYS A 152 22.38 -20.24 29.53
C LYS A 152 21.67 -20.14 30.88
N ARG A 153 20.36 -19.88 30.87
CA ARG A 153 19.51 -20.29 32.02
C ARG A 153 18.02 -20.42 31.73
N LEU A 154 17.62 -21.18 30.70
CA LEU A 154 16.26 -21.74 30.63
C LEU A 154 16.26 -23.15 30.01
N LYS A 155 16.88 -24.12 30.71
CA LYS A 155 16.57 -25.55 30.57
C LYS A 155 16.59 -26.20 31.95
N ARG A 156 15.42 -26.33 32.57
CA ARG A 156 15.02 -27.53 33.30
C ARG A 156 13.57 -27.45 33.77
N ASN A 157 12.87 -28.57 33.58
CA ASN A 157 11.55 -28.94 34.09
C ASN A 157 10.33 -28.45 33.32
N TRP A 158 10.18 -28.94 32.08
CA TRP A 158 8.86 -29.19 31.52
C TRP A 158 8.74 -30.68 31.17
N ASN A 159 8.21 -31.46 32.10
CA ASN A 159 7.68 -32.79 31.83
C ASN A 159 6.58 -33.09 32.85
N ARG A 160 5.33 -32.77 32.49
CA ARG A 160 4.09 -33.48 32.83
C ARG A 160 2.89 -32.65 32.36
N ARG A 161 2.38 -32.98 31.16
CA ARG A 161 0.96 -33.20 30.81
C ARG A 161 0.73 -33.03 29.30
N ARG A 162 0.79 -34.18 28.63
CA ARG A 162 0.01 -34.63 27.47
C ARG A 162 -1.43 -34.04 27.57
N ILE A 163 -2.17 -33.56 26.56
CA ILE A 163 -2.67 -34.11 25.28
C ILE A 163 -3.38 -32.90 24.59
N LYS A 164 -3.15 -32.51 23.32
CA LYS A 164 -3.85 -32.93 22.08
C LYS A 164 -3.08 -32.37 20.86
N ASN A 165 -3.10 -33.10 19.74
CA ASN A 165 -2.44 -32.88 18.44
C ASN A 165 -1.00 -33.39 18.26
N LYS A 166 -0.83 -34.72 18.39
CA LYS A 166 0.41 -35.43 18.03
C LYS A 166 0.63 -35.67 16.52
N ARG A 167 -0.38 -35.53 15.65
CA ARG A 167 -0.19 -35.78 14.20
C ARG A 167 0.59 -34.65 13.52
N PHE A 168 0.21 -33.41 13.76
CA PHE A 168 0.88 -32.23 13.19
C PHE A 168 2.36 -32.12 13.57
N LEU A 169 2.70 -32.37 14.84
CA LEU A 169 4.07 -32.31 15.34
C LEU A 169 4.96 -33.45 14.82
N LEU A 170 4.39 -34.64 14.57
CA LEU A 170 5.15 -35.76 14.01
C LEU A 170 5.46 -35.58 12.53
N ASP A 171 4.55 -34.96 11.76
CA ASP A 171 4.80 -34.63 10.35
C ASP A 171 5.82 -33.49 10.24
N TRP A 172 5.70 -32.44 11.07
CA TRP A 172 6.69 -31.36 11.14
C TRP A 172 8.10 -31.82 11.55
N PHE A 173 8.23 -32.75 12.51
CA PHE A 173 9.54 -33.29 12.90
C PHE A 173 10.12 -34.26 11.88
N ARG A 174 9.28 -34.98 11.12
CA ARG A 174 9.74 -35.89 10.05
C ARG A 174 10.37 -35.09 8.90
N ASP A 175 9.80 -33.93 8.59
CA ASP A 175 10.30 -33.01 7.55
C ASP A 175 11.58 -32.28 7.96
N LEU A 176 11.82 -32.11 9.26
CA LEU A 176 13.03 -31.46 9.79
C LEU A 176 14.28 -32.37 9.80
N ILE A 177 14.09 -33.69 9.81
CA ILE A 177 15.17 -34.69 10.00
C ILE A 177 15.63 -35.32 8.68
N HIS A 178 14.75 -35.37 7.66
CA HIS A 178 15.06 -35.96 6.36
C HIS A 178 15.23 -34.90 5.28
N GLY A 179 16.23 -34.02 5.46
CA GLY A 179 16.68 -33.15 4.39
C GLY A 179 17.25 -33.97 3.23
N ASN A 180 16.58 -33.93 2.08
CA ASN A 180 17.19 -34.05 0.74
C ASN A 180 16.19 -33.65 -0.36
N ASN A 181 16.47 -32.49 -0.99
CA ASN A 181 16.16 -32.05 -2.35
C ASN A 181 15.02 -32.75 -3.11
N LYS A 182 13.86 -32.09 -3.23
CA LYS A 182 12.93 -32.19 -4.38
C LYS A 182 12.15 -30.87 -4.62
N PRO A 183 11.78 -30.57 -5.88
CA PRO A 183 11.33 -29.26 -6.35
C PRO A 183 9.90 -28.94 -5.93
N GLY A 184 9.62 -27.65 -5.71
CA GLY A 184 8.27 -27.12 -5.48
C GLY A 184 7.78 -27.28 -4.04
N GLN A 185 8.20 -26.37 -3.14
CA GLN A 185 7.30 -26.04 -2.04
C GLN A 185 5.99 -25.54 -2.65
N PRO A 186 4.82 -26.06 -2.25
CA PRO A 186 3.56 -25.45 -2.64
C PRO A 186 3.56 -24.07 -1.97
N VAL A 187 3.80 -23.01 -2.73
CA VAL A 187 3.60 -21.68 -2.19
C VAL A 187 2.12 -21.58 -1.88
N THR A 188 1.80 -21.49 -0.59
CA THR A 188 0.43 -21.37 -0.14
C THR A 188 -0.06 -20.00 -0.56
N ILE A 189 -0.72 -19.90 -1.71
CA ILE A 189 -1.38 -18.68 -2.13
C ILE A 189 -2.45 -18.36 -1.09
N PHE A 190 -2.44 -17.14 -0.59
CA PHE A 190 -3.44 -16.66 0.36
C PHE A 190 -3.91 -15.28 -0.09
N ASP A 191 -5.22 -15.10 -0.25
CA ASP A 191 -5.79 -13.85 -0.72
C ASP A 191 -7.13 -13.59 -0.04
N TRP A 192 -7.19 -12.56 0.81
CA TRP A 192 -8.42 -12.15 1.48
C TRP A 192 -9.51 -11.76 0.51
N ARG A 193 -9.19 -11.24 -0.69
CA ARG A 193 -10.17 -10.85 -1.73
C ARG A 193 -11.04 -12.02 -2.19
N THR A 194 -10.52 -13.25 -2.06
CA THR A 194 -11.24 -14.48 -2.44
C THR A 194 -12.01 -15.12 -1.28
N LYS A 195 -11.75 -14.69 -0.05
CA LYS A 195 -12.29 -15.29 1.17
C LYS A 195 -13.39 -14.44 1.79
N ILE A 196 -13.18 -13.13 1.81
CA ILE A 196 -14.07 -12.14 2.40
C ILE A 196 -14.09 -10.94 1.46
N ALA A 197 -15.23 -10.26 1.37
CA ALA A 197 -15.28 -9.04 0.60
C ALA A 197 -14.29 -8.02 1.20
N ILE A 198 -13.38 -7.52 0.37
CA ILE A 198 -12.58 -6.33 0.66
C ILE A 198 -13.28 -5.20 -0.09
N SER A 199 -13.40 -4.03 0.54
CA SER A 199 -13.99 -2.84 -0.10
C SER A 199 -13.29 -2.48 -1.41
N SER A 200 -13.97 -1.66 -2.20
CA SER A 200 -13.42 -1.10 -3.43
C SER A 200 -12.11 -0.33 -3.18
N VAL A 201 -11.27 -0.18 -4.20
CA VAL A 201 -10.06 0.64 -4.10
C VAL A 201 -10.46 2.10 -4.04
N LYS A 202 -10.08 2.79 -2.97
CA LYS A 202 -10.34 4.21 -2.73
C LYS A 202 -9.25 5.09 -3.40
N ASN A 203 -9.51 6.38 -3.55
CA ASN A 203 -8.55 7.35 -4.08
C ASN A 203 -8.38 8.53 -3.11
N GLN A 204 -7.18 8.69 -2.53
CA GLN A 204 -6.85 9.75 -1.58
C GLN A 204 -6.71 11.14 -2.22
N LEU A 205 -6.57 11.20 -3.54
CA LEU A 205 -6.25 12.41 -4.30
C LEU A 205 -5.03 13.13 -3.71
N LYS A 206 -5.13 14.43 -3.43
CA LYS A 206 -4.03 15.27 -2.93
C LYS A 206 -3.89 15.29 -1.39
N CYS A 207 -4.72 14.54 -0.67
CA CYS A 207 -4.67 14.48 0.78
C CYS A 207 -3.68 13.39 1.24
N GLY A 208 -2.75 13.72 2.13
CA GLY A 208 -1.87 12.76 2.80
C GLY A 208 -2.61 11.96 3.88
N CYS A 209 -3.65 11.20 3.48
CA CYS A 209 -4.52 10.43 4.37
C CYS A 209 -4.48 8.92 4.11
N CYS A 210 -3.42 8.41 3.49
CA CYS A 210 -3.29 6.97 3.24
C CYS A 210 -3.45 6.15 4.53
N TYR A 211 -2.97 6.64 5.68
CA TYR A 211 -3.16 5.98 6.98
C TYR A 211 -4.64 5.79 7.35
N ALA A 212 -5.49 6.78 7.06
CA ALA A 212 -6.91 6.74 7.39
C ALA A 212 -7.67 5.79 6.46
N LEU A 213 -7.35 5.80 5.17
CA LEU A 213 -7.93 4.89 4.18
C LEU A 213 -7.52 3.43 4.44
N ALA A 214 -6.25 3.21 4.79
CA ALA A 214 -5.75 1.89 5.18
C ALA A 214 -6.42 1.40 6.48
N THR A 215 -6.55 2.27 7.49
CA THR A 215 -7.24 1.94 8.74
C THR A 215 -8.70 1.58 8.49
N ALA A 216 -9.43 2.40 7.72
CA ALA A 216 -10.83 2.14 7.37
C ALA A 216 -10.96 0.79 6.66
N THR A 217 -10.12 0.52 5.65
CA THR A 217 -10.11 -0.76 4.91
C THR A 217 -9.94 -1.98 5.82
N ILE A 218 -9.05 -1.87 6.81
CA ILE A 218 -8.84 -2.95 7.78
C ILE A 218 -10.07 -3.12 8.66
N MET A 219 -10.62 -2.04 9.22
CA MET A 219 -11.82 -2.11 10.07
C MET A 219 -13.02 -2.67 9.31
N GLU A 220 -13.21 -2.28 8.06
CA GLU A 220 -14.24 -2.79 7.14
C GLU A 220 -14.16 -4.32 7.02
N THR A 221 -12.96 -4.84 6.75
CA THR A 221 -12.75 -6.29 6.57
C THR A 221 -12.88 -7.03 7.90
N LEU A 222 -12.34 -6.49 9.00
CA LEU A 222 -12.47 -7.10 10.33
C LEU A 222 -13.92 -7.13 10.81
N TYR A 223 -14.72 -6.12 10.47
CA TYR A 223 -16.14 -6.10 10.79
C TYR A 223 -16.91 -7.15 9.98
N ALA A 224 -16.63 -7.28 8.68
CA ALA A 224 -17.18 -8.35 7.85
C ALA A 224 -16.81 -9.74 8.40
N MET A 225 -15.56 -9.93 8.82
CA MET A 225 -15.09 -11.15 9.52
C MET A 225 -15.89 -11.44 10.79
N LYS A 226 -16.00 -10.44 11.68
CA LYS A 226 -16.70 -10.58 12.96
C LYS A 226 -18.19 -10.91 12.80
N THR A 227 -18.83 -10.30 11.80
CA THR A 227 -20.27 -10.46 11.53
C THR A 227 -20.58 -11.63 10.59
N ASN A 228 -19.54 -12.33 10.10
CA ASN A 228 -19.66 -13.38 9.08
C ASN A 228 -20.42 -12.90 7.84
N SER A 229 -20.19 -11.63 7.45
CA SER A 229 -20.83 -10.98 6.30
C SER A 229 -20.02 -11.21 5.03
N THR A 230 -20.71 -11.49 3.92
CA THR A 230 -20.13 -11.55 2.58
C THR A 230 -20.10 -10.19 1.88
N THR A 231 -20.68 -9.15 2.50
CA THR A 231 -20.68 -7.77 2.01
C THR A 231 -19.95 -6.86 2.99
N VAL A 232 -19.22 -5.88 2.45
CA VAL A 232 -18.52 -4.86 3.22
C VAL A 232 -19.40 -3.62 3.35
N ILE A 233 -19.53 -3.13 4.58
CA ILE A 233 -20.00 -1.77 4.83
C ILE A 233 -18.79 -0.86 4.73
N GLU A 234 -18.79 0.09 3.79
CA GLU A 234 -17.68 1.05 3.69
C GLU A 234 -17.72 2.04 4.86
N PHE A 235 -16.57 2.23 5.50
CA PHE A 235 -16.42 3.10 6.65
C PHE A 235 -15.76 4.42 6.27
N SER A 236 -16.16 5.47 6.99
CA SER A 236 -15.69 6.83 6.75
C SER A 236 -14.23 6.99 7.17
N ALA A 237 -13.36 7.03 6.16
CA ALA A 237 -11.99 7.50 6.38
C ALA A 237 -11.98 9.00 6.75
N GLN A 238 -12.98 9.77 6.31
CA GLN A 238 -13.10 11.19 6.61
C GLN A 238 -13.24 11.45 8.12
N GLN A 239 -14.00 10.62 8.83
CA GLN A 239 -14.09 10.70 10.29
C GLN A 239 -12.71 10.53 10.94
N ILE A 240 -11.90 9.56 10.49
CA ILE A 240 -10.55 9.36 11.02
C ILE A 240 -9.68 10.60 10.74
N ILE A 241 -9.75 11.15 9.52
CA ILE A 241 -8.99 12.35 9.09
C ILE A 241 -9.33 13.57 9.95
N ASP A 242 -10.62 13.77 10.23
CA ASP A 242 -11.09 14.99 10.90
C ASP A 242 -10.96 14.90 12.42
N CYS A 243 -11.20 13.72 12.98
CA CYS A 243 -11.41 13.53 14.42
C CYS A 243 -10.26 12.84 15.16
N SER A 244 -9.41 12.05 14.49
CA SER A 244 -8.23 11.47 15.13
C SER A 244 -7.12 12.52 15.16
N SER A 245 -6.95 13.22 16.29
CA SER A 245 -5.95 14.29 16.45
C SER A 245 -4.73 13.92 17.31
N ASN A 246 -4.82 12.83 18.09
CA ASN A 246 -3.77 12.45 19.04
C ASN A 246 -2.70 11.59 18.35
N GLY A 247 -1.77 12.22 17.62
CA GLY A 247 -0.74 11.56 16.82
C GLY A 247 -1.03 11.50 15.32
N ASN A 248 -2.22 11.98 14.92
CA ASN A 248 -2.67 12.09 13.53
C ASN A 248 -2.98 13.56 13.20
N ASN A 249 -2.70 13.98 11.97
CA ASN A 249 -2.75 15.37 11.53
C ASN A 249 -3.64 15.59 10.29
N GLY A 250 -4.70 14.80 10.13
CA GLY A 250 -5.59 14.86 8.96
C GLY A 250 -4.81 14.61 7.67
N CYS A 251 -4.89 15.51 6.69
CA CYS A 251 -4.15 15.40 5.43
C CYS A 251 -2.64 15.63 5.53
N ARG A 252 -2.11 15.99 6.71
CA ARG A 252 -0.65 16.11 6.94
C ARG A 252 -0.04 14.81 7.49
N GLY A 253 -0.78 13.71 7.40
CA GLY A 253 -0.33 12.37 7.76
C GLY A 253 -0.75 11.91 9.15
N GLY A 254 -0.55 10.61 9.38
CA GLY A 254 -0.95 9.90 10.58
C GLY A 254 -0.48 8.45 10.56
N ASN A 255 -1.01 7.63 11.45
CA ASN A 255 -0.62 6.22 11.59
C ASN A 255 -1.79 5.36 12.11
N PHE A 256 -1.65 4.04 12.04
CA PHE A 256 -2.65 3.07 12.46
C PHE A 256 -2.94 3.09 13.97
N PRO A 257 -1.93 3.05 14.89
CA PRO A 257 -2.22 3.00 16.32
C PRO A 257 -3.04 4.20 16.85
N PRO A 258 -2.70 5.47 16.52
CA PRO A 258 -3.53 6.63 16.86
C PRO A 258 -4.96 6.56 16.31
N SER A 259 -5.12 6.01 15.10
CA SER A 259 -6.43 5.88 14.47
C SER A 259 -7.30 4.87 15.23
N VAL A 260 -6.72 3.72 15.61
CA VAL A 260 -7.41 2.71 16.43
C VAL A 260 -7.71 3.22 17.83
N GLN A 261 -6.77 3.92 18.47
CA GLN A 261 -6.98 4.54 19.78
C GLN A 261 -8.14 5.54 19.77
N TYR A 262 -8.25 6.36 18.71
CA TYR A 262 -9.39 7.25 18.51
C TYR A 262 -10.71 6.47 18.43
N LEU A 263 -10.79 5.45 17.57
CA LEU A 263 -12.01 4.65 17.41
C LEU A 263 -12.43 3.96 18.71
N SER A 264 -11.47 3.40 19.46
CA SER A 264 -11.72 2.83 20.79
C SER A 264 -12.20 3.89 21.78
N GLY A 265 -11.60 5.09 21.78
CA GLY A 265 -11.99 6.20 22.64
C GLY A 265 -13.39 6.77 22.36
N GLN A 266 -13.91 6.59 21.14
CA GLN A 266 -15.30 6.91 20.78
C GLN A 266 -16.28 5.75 21.05
N GLY A 267 -15.88 4.77 21.87
CA GLY A 267 -16.70 3.62 22.23
C GLY A 267 -16.71 2.52 21.18
N GLY A 268 -15.69 2.45 20.31
CA GLY A 268 -15.58 1.42 19.28
C GLY A 268 -16.59 1.59 18.16
N LYS A 269 -16.80 2.83 17.72
CA LYS A 269 -17.77 3.21 16.68
C LYS A 269 -17.08 3.89 15.51
N ILE A 270 -17.66 3.72 14.33
CA ILE A 270 -17.24 4.42 13.11
C ILE A 270 -18.45 4.71 12.22
N ALA A 271 -18.51 5.89 11.64
CA ALA A 271 -19.52 6.29 10.67
C ALA A 271 -19.33 5.52 9.36
N THR A 272 -20.44 5.27 8.67
CA THR A 272 -20.42 4.78 7.29
C THR A 272 -19.91 5.85 6.33
N GLU A 273 -19.27 5.45 5.23
CA GLU A 273 -18.83 6.35 4.16
C GLU A 273 -20.00 7.19 3.63
N ALA A 274 -21.19 6.59 3.47
CA ALA A 274 -22.39 7.29 3.02
C ALA A 274 -22.85 8.40 4.00
N SER A 275 -22.63 8.22 5.31
CA SER A 275 -23.03 9.21 6.32
C SER A 275 -21.99 10.30 6.55
N TYR A 276 -20.71 10.01 6.32
CA TYR A 276 -19.63 10.98 6.43
C TYR A 276 -18.66 10.80 5.26
N PRO A 277 -19.02 11.33 4.07
CA PRO A 277 -18.27 11.09 2.83
C PRO A 277 -16.87 11.69 2.82
N PHE A 278 -15.97 11.05 2.08
CA PHE A 278 -14.62 11.53 1.84
C PHE A 278 -14.63 12.90 1.14
N ALA A 279 -14.02 13.88 1.80
CA ALA A 279 -13.99 15.27 1.35
C ALA A 279 -12.63 15.72 0.85
N THR A 280 -11.64 14.82 0.74
CA THR A 280 -10.31 15.06 0.14
C THR A 280 -9.49 16.16 0.85
N GLN A 281 -9.96 16.65 1.99
CA GLN A 281 -9.32 17.64 2.84
C GLN A 281 -9.76 17.44 4.30
N LYS A 282 -8.96 17.94 5.27
CA LYS A 282 -9.39 17.96 6.67
C LYS A 282 -10.51 18.98 6.86
N GLN A 283 -11.59 18.58 7.53
CA GLN A 283 -12.69 19.43 7.94
C GLN A 283 -12.81 19.49 9.47
N THR A 284 -13.79 20.23 9.95
CA THR A 284 -14.20 20.18 11.36
C THR A 284 -14.80 18.81 11.66
N CYS A 285 -14.28 18.14 12.69
CA CYS A 285 -14.79 16.86 13.16
C CYS A 285 -16.30 16.91 13.47
N LYS A 286 -17.06 16.01 12.86
CA LYS A 286 -18.49 15.79 13.14
C LYS A 286 -18.68 14.39 13.71
N ILE A 287 -19.30 14.29 14.88
CA ILE A 287 -19.59 13.00 15.54
C ILE A 287 -21.07 12.83 15.93
N ASN A 288 -21.89 13.87 15.74
CA ASN A 288 -23.31 13.83 16.10
C ASN A 288 -24.18 13.64 14.85
N GLY A 289 -25.23 12.82 14.97
CA GLY A 289 -26.22 12.60 13.91
C GLY A 289 -25.71 11.78 12.73
N LEU A 290 -24.68 10.96 12.93
CA LEU A 290 -24.12 10.08 11.91
C LEU A 290 -24.70 8.66 12.01
N ASN A 291 -24.82 7.98 10.88
CA ASN A 291 -25.07 6.54 10.85
C ASN A 291 -23.76 5.81 11.17
N GLU A 292 -23.64 5.36 12.42
CA GLU A 292 -22.47 4.67 12.96
C GLU A 292 -22.67 3.16 13.05
N VAL A 293 -21.56 2.44 12.89
CA VAL A 293 -21.44 1.00 13.07
C VAL A 293 -20.66 0.73 14.36
N GLN A 294 -21.21 -0.15 15.20
CA GLN A 294 -20.56 -0.59 16.43
C GLN A 294 -19.55 -1.71 16.12
N LEU A 295 -18.27 -1.38 16.12
CA LEU A 295 -17.17 -2.33 15.91
C LEU A 295 -16.97 -3.25 17.14
N GLY A 296 -17.26 -2.72 18.33
CA GLY A 296 -16.98 -3.38 19.61
C GLY A 296 -15.58 -3.05 20.11
N ASN A 297 -14.97 -3.96 20.88
CA ASN A 297 -13.63 -3.71 21.41
C ASN A 297 -12.57 -3.97 20.33
N ILE A 298 -11.74 -2.96 20.06
CA ILE A 298 -10.71 -2.98 19.02
C ILE A 298 -9.34 -3.21 19.68
N GLN A 299 -8.73 -4.34 19.37
CA GLN A 299 -7.36 -4.67 19.75
C GLN A 299 -6.45 -4.54 18.53
N TYR A 300 -5.18 -4.20 18.76
CA TYR A 300 -4.16 -4.22 17.71
C TYR A 300 -2.82 -4.68 18.27
N GLY A 301 -1.93 -5.11 17.38
CA GLY A 301 -0.56 -5.45 17.72
C GLY A 301 0.39 -5.13 16.57
N GLU A 302 1.66 -5.00 16.91
CA GLU A 302 2.74 -4.70 15.97
C GLU A 302 3.54 -5.97 15.65
N ILE A 303 3.82 -6.17 14.37
CA ILE A 303 4.68 -7.25 13.88
C ILE A 303 6.13 -6.79 14.03
N PRO A 304 7.06 -7.66 14.49
CA PRO A 304 8.47 -7.30 14.62
C PRO A 304 9.06 -6.75 13.31
N GLU A 305 9.83 -5.66 13.41
CA GLU A 305 10.42 -4.96 12.27
C GLU A 305 11.21 -5.91 11.36
N GLY A 306 10.83 -6.00 10.09
CA GLY A 306 11.47 -6.81 9.06
C GLY A 306 11.09 -8.30 9.06
N ASP A 307 10.21 -8.75 9.97
CA ASP A 307 9.83 -10.16 10.06
C ASP A 307 8.67 -10.50 9.10
N GLU A 308 9.02 -10.71 7.83
CA GLU A 308 8.08 -11.11 6.76
C GLU A 308 7.38 -12.45 7.05
N LYS A 309 8.00 -13.34 7.84
CA LYS A 309 7.41 -14.62 8.22
C LYS A 309 6.29 -14.43 9.22
N THR A 310 6.55 -13.71 10.31
CA THR A 310 5.52 -13.37 11.31
C THR A 310 4.41 -12.53 10.68
N MET A 311 4.76 -11.66 9.73
CA MET A 311 3.77 -10.91 8.93
C MET A 311 2.84 -11.84 8.13
N ALA A 312 3.37 -12.86 7.45
CA ALA A 312 2.55 -13.83 6.72
C ALA A 312 1.62 -14.63 7.65
N GLU A 313 2.12 -15.04 8.83
CA GLU A 313 1.33 -15.72 9.85
C GLU A 313 0.22 -14.82 10.41
N ALA A 314 0.53 -13.54 10.67
CA ALA A 314 -0.43 -12.57 11.17
C ALA A 314 -1.55 -12.31 10.15
N LEU A 315 -1.21 -12.19 8.87
CA LEU A 315 -2.18 -11.96 7.79
C LEU A 315 -3.26 -13.06 7.75
N VAL A 316 -2.84 -14.31 7.91
CA VAL A 316 -3.76 -15.47 7.89
C VAL A 316 -4.65 -15.50 9.13
N ASN A 317 -4.10 -15.16 10.29
CA ASN A 317 -4.77 -15.32 11.58
C ASN A 317 -5.64 -14.13 11.99
N TYR A 318 -5.30 -12.92 11.54
CA TYR A 318 -5.93 -11.68 12.01
C TYR A 318 -6.69 -10.92 10.94
N GLY A 319 -6.45 -11.17 9.65
CA GLY A 319 -7.04 -10.36 8.58
C GLY A 319 -6.00 -9.51 7.85
N PRO A 320 -6.43 -8.59 6.97
CA PRO A 320 -5.55 -7.65 6.29
C PRO A 320 -4.68 -6.84 7.26
N LEU A 321 -3.46 -6.53 6.85
CA LEU A 321 -2.47 -5.87 7.68
C LEU A 321 -2.22 -4.45 7.22
N PHE A 322 -2.10 -3.52 8.17
CA PHE A 322 -1.58 -2.19 7.89
C PHE A 322 -0.08 -2.31 7.69
N ILE A 323 0.46 -1.67 6.64
CA ILE A 323 1.90 -1.54 6.46
C ILE A 323 2.32 -0.10 6.15
N GLY A 324 3.52 0.27 6.58
CA GLY A 324 4.29 1.34 5.95
C GLY A 324 5.17 0.77 4.83
N LEU A 325 5.35 1.53 3.76
CA LEU A 325 6.19 1.19 2.62
C LEU A 325 6.94 2.44 2.14
N ASP A 326 8.16 2.28 1.63
CA ASP A 326 8.81 3.29 0.81
C ASP A 326 8.19 3.32 -0.60
N ALA A 327 7.61 4.47 -0.97
CA ALA A 327 6.98 4.69 -2.27
C ALA A 327 7.67 5.78 -3.10
N GLU A 328 8.96 6.10 -2.86
CA GLU A 328 9.64 7.20 -3.55
C GLU A 328 10.00 6.93 -5.01
N SER A 329 10.14 5.67 -5.39
CA SER A 329 10.72 5.30 -6.68
C SER A 329 9.78 5.57 -7.85
N ARG A 330 10.35 6.01 -9.00
CA ARG A 330 9.62 6.07 -10.28
C ARG A 330 9.08 4.71 -10.71
N LEU A 331 9.75 3.61 -10.33
CA LEU A 331 9.24 2.25 -10.57
C LEU A 331 7.92 2.01 -9.83
N PHE A 332 7.79 2.55 -8.61
CA PHE A 332 6.55 2.48 -7.85
C PHE A 332 5.48 3.41 -8.46
N MET A 333 5.87 4.64 -8.77
CA MET A 333 5.00 5.65 -9.39
C MET A 333 4.31 5.13 -10.64
N PHE A 334 5.04 4.45 -11.53
CA PHE A 334 4.55 3.96 -12.83
C PHE A 334 4.23 2.46 -12.88
N TYR A 335 4.19 1.79 -11.73
CA TYR A 335 3.88 0.36 -11.69
C TYR A 335 2.54 0.06 -12.39
N LYS A 336 2.57 -0.88 -13.35
CA LYS A 336 1.40 -1.41 -14.05
C LYS A 336 1.04 -2.81 -13.56
N SER A 337 1.99 -3.73 -13.69
CA SER A 337 1.76 -5.15 -13.40
C SER A 337 3.04 -5.93 -13.13
N GLY A 338 2.90 -7.17 -12.67
CA GLY A 338 4.01 -8.09 -12.38
C GLY A 338 4.54 -7.94 -10.94
N VAL A 339 5.60 -8.66 -10.60
CA VAL A 339 6.21 -8.62 -9.26
C VAL A 339 7.27 -7.51 -9.23
N LEU A 340 6.94 -6.38 -8.61
CA LEU A 340 7.81 -5.23 -8.50
C LEU A 340 9.04 -5.53 -7.62
N GLN A 341 10.21 -5.14 -8.12
CA GLN A 341 11.48 -5.17 -7.41
C GLN A 341 12.19 -3.84 -7.59
N ILE A 342 12.66 -3.25 -6.48
CA ILE A 342 13.35 -1.97 -6.49
C ILE A 342 14.72 -2.17 -5.84
N LYS A 343 15.78 -2.00 -6.63
CA LYS A 343 17.15 -2.11 -6.11
C LYS A 343 17.40 -0.98 -5.10
N ASN A 344 18.04 -1.33 -3.99
CA ASN A 344 18.40 -0.39 -2.90
C ASN A 344 17.20 0.34 -2.28
N CYS A 345 16.02 -0.29 -2.28
CA CYS A 345 14.86 0.27 -1.58
C CYS A 345 15.12 0.29 -0.06
N PRO A 346 14.80 1.38 0.65
CA PRO A 346 14.98 1.44 2.10
C PRO A 346 14.24 0.33 2.84
N THR A 347 14.82 -0.15 3.93
CA THR A 347 14.28 -1.27 4.71
C THR A 347 14.00 -0.92 6.17
N HIS A 348 14.21 0.33 6.60
CA HIS A 348 14.03 0.72 8.00
C HIS A 348 12.73 1.51 8.20
N ARG A 349 12.13 1.35 9.37
CA ARG A 349 10.86 2.00 9.74
C ARG A 349 10.83 3.51 9.46
N LYS A 350 11.93 4.20 9.73
CA LYS A 350 12.05 5.67 9.63
C LYS A 350 11.94 6.18 8.18
N ASP A 351 12.16 5.30 7.20
CA ASP A 351 12.17 5.63 5.78
C ASP A 351 10.79 5.37 5.15
N MET A 352 9.85 4.76 5.88
CA MET A 352 8.50 4.47 5.37
C MET A 352 7.67 5.75 5.28
N ASP A 353 7.08 6.02 4.12
CA ASP A 353 6.36 7.25 3.83
C ASP A 353 4.88 6.99 3.47
N HIS A 354 4.56 5.84 2.89
CA HIS A 354 3.22 5.52 2.43
C HIS A 354 2.56 4.40 3.24
N ALA A 355 1.29 4.59 3.61
CA ALA A 355 0.50 3.58 4.29
C ALA A 355 -0.32 2.77 3.28
N MET A 356 -0.23 1.45 3.34
CA MET A 356 -0.95 0.54 2.46
C MET A 356 -1.53 -0.64 3.26
N VAL A 357 -2.26 -1.53 2.57
CA VAL A 357 -2.86 -2.71 3.21
C VAL A 357 -2.40 -3.98 2.51
N VAL A 358 -1.74 -4.88 3.23
CA VAL A 358 -1.43 -6.22 2.71
C VAL A 358 -2.66 -7.09 2.88
N VAL A 359 -3.12 -7.68 1.77
CA VAL A 359 -4.35 -8.49 1.71
C VAL A 359 -4.09 -9.93 1.32
N GLY A 360 -2.86 -10.25 0.90
CA GLY A 360 -2.51 -11.59 0.47
C GLY A 360 -1.03 -11.76 0.15
N TYR A 361 -0.67 -12.97 -0.23
CA TYR A 361 0.61 -13.31 -0.84
C TYR A 361 0.45 -14.49 -1.78
N GLY A 362 1.38 -14.66 -2.71
CA GLY A 362 1.35 -15.73 -3.69
C GLY A 362 2.72 -16.01 -4.27
N TYR A 363 2.73 -16.78 -5.36
CA TYR A 363 3.93 -17.10 -6.12
C TYR A 363 3.63 -17.04 -7.60
N ASP A 364 4.45 -16.30 -8.32
CA ASP A 364 4.38 -16.23 -9.76
C ASP A 364 5.25 -17.34 -10.35
N ASN A 365 4.62 -18.35 -10.95
CA ASN A 365 5.30 -19.52 -11.50
C ASN A 365 6.19 -19.18 -12.70
N ALA A 366 5.80 -18.18 -13.50
CA ALA A 366 6.57 -17.76 -14.68
C ALA A 366 7.83 -17.02 -14.27
N LEU A 367 7.70 -16.12 -13.29
CA LEU A 367 8.82 -15.34 -12.75
C LEU A 367 9.64 -16.11 -11.72
N LYS A 368 9.10 -17.21 -11.17
CA LYS A 368 9.65 -18.01 -10.06
C LYS A 368 9.86 -17.18 -8.78
N MET A 369 8.92 -16.30 -8.47
CA MET A 369 9.07 -15.34 -7.38
C MET A 369 7.84 -15.27 -6.47
N PRO A 370 8.02 -15.29 -5.13
CA PRO A 370 6.95 -14.99 -4.20
C PRO A 370 6.65 -13.49 -4.17
N TYR A 371 5.40 -13.15 -3.91
CA TYR A 371 4.97 -11.75 -3.83
C TYR A 371 3.94 -11.51 -2.72
N TRP A 372 3.93 -10.29 -2.20
CA TRP A 372 2.83 -9.73 -1.41
C TRP A 372 1.77 -9.14 -2.34
N ILE A 373 0.50 -9.24 -1.97
CA ILE A 373 -0.62 -8.55 -2.61
C ILE A 373 -0.99 -7.36 -1.73
N ILE A 374 -0.78 -6.15 -2.23
CA ILE A 374 -0.90 -4.92 -1.45
C ILE A 374 -1.92 -4.01 -2.10
N LYS A 375 -2.96 -3.60 -1.36
CA LYS A 375 -3.98 -2.65 -1.79
C LYS A 375 -3.46 -1.22 -1.61
N ASN A 376 -3.51 -0.42 -2.66
CA ASN A 376 -3.18 1.01 -2.64
C ASN A 376 -4.44 1.88 -2.44
N SER A 377 -4.24 3.19 -2.31
CA SER A 377 -5.26 4.22 -2.17
C SER A 377 -5.20 5.29 -3.26
N TRP A 378 -4.73 4.94 -4.47
CA TRP A 378 -4.60 5.86 -5.62
C TRP A 378 -5.60 5.56 -6.75
N GLY A 379 -6.69 4.87 -6.42
CA GLY A 379 -7.73 4.47 -7.37
C GLY A 379 -7.35 3.26 -8.23
N THR A 380 -8.34 2.76 -8.97
CA THR A 380 -8.24 1.51 -9.76
C THR A 380 -7.44 1.65 -11.05
N LYS A 381 -7.09 2.87 -11.46
CA LYS A 381 -6.30 3.15 -12.66
C LYS A 381 -4.79 3.04 -12.44
N TRP A 382 -4.35 2.81 -11.21
CA TRP A 382 -2.94 2.63 -10.86
C TRP A 382 -2.66 1.15 -10.58
N GLY A 383 -1.55 0.62 -11.07
CA GLY A 383 -1.16 -0.78 -10.83
C GLY A 383 -2.19 -1.80 -11.32
N GLU A 384 -2.21 -2.96 -10.66
CA GLU A 384 -3.10 -4.07 -10.99
C GLU A 384 -4.49 -3.81 -10.41
N HIS A 385 -5.26 -2.94 -11.05
CA HIS A 385 -6.58 -2.48 -10.58
C HIS A 385 -6.54 -1.87 -9.17
N GLY A 386 -5.50 -1.08 -8.86
CA GLY A 386 -5.28 -0.47 -7.55
C GLY A 386 -4.47 -1.32 -6.58
N TYR A 387 -3.93 -2.45 -7.03
CA TYR A 387 -3.08 -3.34 -6.25
C TYR A 387 -1.66 -3.37 -6.78
N LEU A 388 -0.75 -3.75 -5.88
CA LEU A 388 0.66 -3.99 -6.13
C LEU A 388 0.99 -5.44 -5.80
N ARG A 389 1.71 -6.11 -6.69
CA ARG A 389 2.50 -7.29 -6.35
C ARG A 389 3.94 -6.87 -6.06
N LEU A 390 4.35 -6.92 -4.81
CA LEU A 390 5.72 -6.58 -4.36
C LEU A 390 6.49 -7.87 -4.05
N ALA A 391 7.76 -7.95 -4.40
CA ALA A 391 8.59 -9.10 -4.08
C ALA A 391 8.57 -9.41 -2.56
N LYS A 392 8.20 -10.64 -2.22
CA LYS A 392 8.17 -11.17 -0.85
C LYS A 392 9.44 -11.95 -0.56
N ASP A 393 9.83 -12.03 0.71
CA ASP A 393 11.03 -12.75 1.17
C ASP A 393 12.31 -12.29 0.45
N SER A 394 12.32 -11.02 0.04
CA SER A 394 13.37 -10.39 -0.78
C SER A 394 14.12 -9.33 0.02
N GLY A 395 14.43 -9.66 1.28
CA GLY A 395 15.17 -8.78 2.19
C GLY A 395 14.36 -7.60 2.67
N ASN A 396 13.07 -7.81 3.00
CA ASN A 396 12.16 -6.74 3.44
C ASN A 396 12.10 -5.59 2.42
N MET A 397 11.84 -5.94 1.17
CA MET A 397 11.78 -5.03 0.01
C MET A 397 10.94 -3.80 0.34
N CYS A 398 11.53 -2.62 0.20
CA CYS A 398 10.90 -1.33 0.48
C CYS A 398 10.32 -1.18 1.90
N GLY A 399 10.84 -1.97 2.86
CA GLY A 399 10.44 -1.94 4.25
C GLY A 399 9.02 -2.43 4.52
N VAL A 400 8.47 -3.29 3.64
CA VAL A 400 7.10 -3.81 3.72
C VAL A 400 6.72 -4.39 5.10
N ALA A 401 7.67 -4.97 5.81
CA ALA A 401 7.52 -5.52 7.16
C ALA A 401 8.14 -4.63 8.26
N SER A 402 8.61 -3.43 7.94
CA SER A 402 9.27 -2.53 8.91
C SER A 402 8.29 -1.77 9.81
N MET A 403 7.06 -1.61 9.34
CA MET A 403 5.99 -1.00 10.11
C MET A 403 4.68 -1.72 9.78
N ALA A 404 4.49 -2.90 10.35
CA ALA A 404 3.32 -3.72 10.08
C ALA A 404 2.47 -3.91 11.35
N PHE A 405 1.16 -3.68 11.24
CA PHE A 405 0.21 -3.85 12.34
C PHE A 405 -0.96 -4.75 11.93
N TYR A 406 -1.42 -5.56 12.87
CA TYR A 406 -2.68 -6.30 12.76
C TYR A 406 -3.73 -5.71 13.70
N GLY A 407 -5.00 -5.83 13.33
CA GLY A 407 -6.14 -5.50 14.17
C GLY A 407 -6.98 -6.73 14.50
N LYS A 408 -7.80 -6.63 15.54
CA LYS A 408 -8.80 -7.65 15.91
C LYS A 408 -10.00 -6.98 16.56
N LEU A 409 -11.20 -7.34 16.11
CA LEU A 409 -12.44 -6.98 16.79
C LEU A 409 -12.86 -8.11 17.73
N THR A 410 -13.29 -7.77 18.94
CA THR A 410 -13.81 -8.71 19.95
C THR A 410 -15.25 -8.41 20.33
#